data_AF-A0A537B6J6-F1
#
_entry.id   AF-A0A537B6J6-F1
#
_cell.length_a   1.000
_cell.length_b   1.000
_cell.length_c   1.000
_cell.angle_alpha   90.00
_cell.angle_beta   90.00
_cell.angle_gamma   90.00
#
_symmetry.space_group_name_H-M   'P 1'
#
loop_
_entity.id
_entity.type
_entity.pdbx_description
1 polymer ?
#
loop_
_entity_poly.entity_id
_entity_poly.type
_entity_poly.pdbx_seq_one_letter_code
_entity_poly.pdbx_strand_id
1 'polypeptide(L)' 'MSKRWYVVHAYSGFEKSVQRALEDRINRAGMNDKFGKILVPVEEVVEMKGGQKHMSE' A
#
# COMPACT_ATOMS: atom_id res chain seq x y z
N MET A 1 18.91 18.84 0.82
CA MET A 1 18.08 18.52 2.01
C MET A 1 17.81 17.04 2.05
N SER A 2 18.07 16.37 3.17
CA SER A 2 17.81 14.94 3.35
C SER A 2 16.31 14.68 3.55
N LYS A 3 15.77 13.65 2.89
CA LYS A 3 14.41 13.17 3.17
C LYS A 3 14.37 12.59 4.59
N ARG A 4 13.27 12.85 5.31
CA ARG A 4 13.04 12.32 6.66
C ARG A 4 11.94 11.27 6.60
N TRP A 5 12.02 10.31 7.51
CA TRP A 5 10.96 9.33 7.70
C TRP A 5 9.83 9.92 8.53
N TYR A 6 8.60 9.61 8.15
CA TYR A 6 7.39 10.01 8.84
C TYR A 6 6.51 8.78 9.03
N VAL A 7 5.77 8.75 10.14
CA VAL A 7 4.79 7.72 10.44
C VAL A 7 3.40 8.31 10.22
N VAL A 8 2.53 7.56 9.55
CA VAL A 8 1.14 7.93 9.31
C VAL A 8 0.25 6.91 10.00
N HIS A 9 -0.71 7.38 10.77
CA HIS A 9 -1.74 6.53 11.35
C HIS A 9 -2.80 6.24 10.28
N ALA A 10 -3.04 4.96 10.00
CA ALA A 10 -4.11 4.51 9.12
C ALA A 10 -5.03 3.53 9.88
N TYR A 11 -6.28 3.42 9.44
CA TYR A 11 -7.19 2.43 9.99
C TYR A 11 -6.80 1.03 9.52
N SER A 12 -6.88 0.05 10.43
CA SER A 12 -6.58 -1.36 10.16
C SER A 12 -7.42 -1.90 8.99
N GLY A 13 -6.77 -2.58 8.05
CA GLY A 13 -7.41 -3.15 6.85
C GLY A 13 -7.49 -2.19 5.65
N PHE A 14 -7.23 -0.90 5.84
CA PHE A 14 -7.23 0.10 4.75
C PHE A 14 -5.84 0.53 4.29
N GLU A 15 -4.78 -0.04 4.86
CA GLU A 15 -3.39 0.39 4.64
C GLU A 15 -2.99 0.37 3.15
N LYS A 16 -3.37 -0.69 2.40
CA LYS A 16 -3.14 -0.77 0.95
C LYS A 16 -3.92 0.29 0.17
N SER A 17 -5.13 0.63 0.60
CA SER A 17 -5.95 1.67 -0.03
C SER A 17 -5.36 3.06 0.25
N VAL A 18 -4.93 3.31 1.49
CA VAL A 18 -4.25 4.55 1.91
C VAL A 18 -2.96 4.74 1.13
N GLN A 19 -2.17 3.68 0.92
CA GLN A 19 -0.97 3.75 0.09
C GLN A 19 -1.27 4.23 -1.34
N ARG A 20 -2.21 3.57 -2.03
CA ARG A 20 -2.61 3.94 -3.39
C ARG A 20 -3.14 5.37 -3.46
N ALA A 21 -4.01 5.74 -2.52
CA ALA A 21 -4.56 7.08 -2.45
C ALA A 21 -3.47 8.15 -2.21
N LEU A 22 -2.46 7.82 -1.40
CA LEU A 22 -1.31 8.68 -1.14
C LEU A 22 -0.47 8.86 -2.41
N GLU A 23 -0.11 7.77 -3.09
CA GLU A 23 0.64 7.80 -4.36
C GLU A 23 -0.10 8.62 -5.44
N ASP A 24 -1.39 8.38 -5.62
CA ASP A 24 -2.22 9.13 -6.57
C ASP A 24 -2.29 10.62 -6.23
N ARG A 25 -2.38 10.95 -4.94
CA ARG A 25 -2.45 12.34 -4.49
C ARG A 25 -1.11 13.05 -4.66
N ILE A 26 0.01 12.37 -4.41
CA ILE A 26 1.35 12.89 -4.67
C ILE A 26 1.53 13.19 -6.16
N ASN A 27 1.12 12.26 -7.02
CA ASN A 27 1.18 12.43 -8.47
C ASN A 27 0.31 13.61 -8.94
N ARG A 28 -0.94 13.68 -8.50
CA ARG A 28 -1.87 14.77 -8.84
C ARG A 28 -1.40 16.13 -8.34
N ALA A 29 -0.76 16.16 -7.17
CA ALA A 29 -0.23 17.39 -6.59
C ALA A 29 1.16 17.78 -7.10
N GLY A 30 1.78 16.95 -7.97
CA GLY A 30 3.14 17.19 -8.47
C GLY A 30 4.20 17.19 -7.37
N MET A 31 3.97 16.49 -6.25
CA MET A 31 4.86 16.51 -5.08
C MET A 31 5.88 15.36 -5.05
N ASN A 32 6.08 14.66 -6.17
CA ASN A 32 6.97 13.50 -6.27
C ASN A 32 8.39 13.76 -5.74
N ASP A 33 8.89 14.99 -5.89
CA ASP A 33 10.23 15.38 -5.47
C ASP A 33 10.39 15.35 -3.93
N LYS A 34 9.29 15.58 -3.20
CA LYS A 34 9.24 15.63 -1.74
C LYS A 34 9.08 14.25 -1.11
N PHE A 35 8.48 13.30 -1.82
CA PHE A 35 8.27 11.94 -1.34
C PHE A 35 9.39 11.01 -1.83
N GLY A 36 9.81 10.08 -0.98
CA GLY A 36 10.93 9.17 -1.26
C GLY A 36 10.44 7.75 -1.47
N LYS A 37 10.47 6.97 -0.39
CA LYS A 37 9.88 5.64 -0.32
C LYS A 37 8.69 5.68 0.61
N ILE A 38 7.60 5.03 0.20
CA ILE A 38 6.44 4.75 1.05
C ILE A 38 6.54 3.28 1.40
N LEU A 39 6.60 2.97 2.69
CA LEU A 39 6.60 1.61 3.21
C LEU A 39 5.32 1.38 3.98
N VAL A 40 4.64 0.29 3.67
CA VAL A 40 3.46 -0.15 4.40
C VAL A 40 3.77 -1.51 5.03
N PRO A 41 3.82 -1.60 6.36
CA PRO A 41 3.98 -2.87 7.05
C PRO A 41 2.65 -3.63 7.02
N VAL A 42 2.31 -4.23 5.87
CA VAL A 42 1.18 -5.15 5.76
C VAL A 42 1.68 -6.57 5.99
N GLU A 43 1.09 -7.27 6.96
CA GLU A 43 1.08 -8.74 6.90
C GLU A 43 0.23 -9.14 5.69
N GLU A 44 0.82 -9.87 4.74
CA GLU A 44 0.04 -10.54 3.71
C GLU A 44 -0.80 -11.65 4.36
N VAL A 45 -1.97 -11.28 4.86
CA VAL A 45 -3.06 -12.25 5.08
C VAL A 45 -3.48 -12.74 3.70
N VAL A 46 -2.80 -13.79 3.24
CA VAL A 46 -3.28 -14.63 2.16
C VAL A 46 -4.54 -15.30 2.70
N GLU A 47 -5.70 -14.67 2.49
CA GLU A 47 -6.97 -15.39 2.54
C GLU A 47 -6.85 -16.50 1.50
N MET A 48 -6.62 -17.74 1.94
CA MET A 48 -6.86 -18.94 1.15
C MET A 48 -8.34 -18.97 0.77
N LYS A 49 -8.72 -18.26 -0.28
CA LYS A 49 -10.02 -18.43 -0.92
C LYS A 49 -10.04 -19.79 -1.62
N GLY A 50 -10.59 -20.77 -0.91
CA GLY A 50 -11.14 -22.00 -1.48
C GLY A 50 -10.09 -22.96 -2.01
N GLY A 51 -9.71 -23.95 -1.20
CA GLY A 51 -8.88 -25.09 -1.59
C GLY A 51 -9.54 -26.00 -2.62
N GLN A 52 -9.79 -25.51 -3.83
CA GLN A 52 -10.24 -26.31 -4.96
C GLN A 52 -9.34 -26.06 -6.16
N LYS A 53 -8.35 -26.95 -6.30
CA LYS A 53 -7.87 -27.35 -7.62
C LYS A 53 -9.02 -28.11 -8.28
N HIS A 54 -9.66 -27.53 -9.28
CA HIS A 54 -10.46 -28.29 -10.22
C HIS A 54 -9.66 -28.36 -11.53
N MET A 55 -8.99 -29.49 -11.74
CA MET A 55 -8.77 -30.00 -13.09
C MET A 55 -10.04 -30.77 -13.44
N SER A 56 -10.78 -30.29 -14.44
CA SER A 56 -11.72 -31.12 -15.18
C SER A 56 -11.15 -31.30 -16.58
N GLU A 57 -11.04 -32.56 -16.97
CA GLU A 57 -10.65 -33.10 -18.28
C GLU A 57 -11.51 -32.56 -19.43
#